data_AF-A0A2V5LZF0-F1
#
_entry.id   AF-A0A2V5LZF0-F1
#
_cell.length_a   1.000
_cell.length_b   1.000
_cell.length_c   1.000
_cell.angle_alpha   90.00
_cell.angle_beta   90.00
_cell.angle_gamma   90.00
#
_symmetry.space_group_name_H-M   'P 1'
#
loop_
_entity.id
_entity.type
_entity.pdbx_description
1 polymer ?
#
loop_
_entity_poly.entity_id
_entity_poly.type
_entity_poly.pdbx_seq_one_letter_code
_entity_poly.pdbx_strand_id
1 'polypeptide(L)'
;MVAGNGVYPRLLADSARKAGVKKIIAAAFTEETDPTLEQHVDVIEWMRVGQLNRLLKFLRAQNVHHAMMAGQIAPKNLFDLRPDWKALMLLGKLKQRNAESIFVAIANELAAIDVMLLPATTFLEDSLASPGLLAGPKLSQQEQDDVELGWKIAKEIARLDIGQTIIVRNGTVVAVEALEGTNEAMRRGGELAGSGAVMVKVAKPNQDMRFDVPVMGVETIRIAAETRLRVIAVEAGKTLLLERNAIVDLAHRSKISIVAR
;
A
#
# COMPACT_ATOMS: atom_id res chain seq x y z
N MET A 1 -1.04 5.04 -15.50
CA MET A 1 -1.04 4.25 -14.26
C MET A 1 -1.52 2.84 -14.55
N VAL A 2 -1.03 1.88 -13.77
CA VAL A 2 -1.57 0.52 -13.65
C VAL A 2 -2.41 0.51 -12.38
N ALA A 3 -3.73 0.44 -12.53
CA ALA A 3 -4.70 0.69 -11.46
C ALA A 3 -5.22 -0.64 -10.90
N GLY A 4 -4.89 -0.92 -9.64
CA GLY A 4 -5.49 -1.98 -8.83
C GLY A 4 -6.75 -1.50 -8.11
N ASN A 5 -7.01 -2.07 -6.93
CA ASN A 5 -8.19 -1.80 -6.13
C ASN A 5 -8.05 -0.56 -5.23
N GLY A 6 -9.18 -0.22 -4.59
CA GLY A 6 -9.26 0.77 -3.53
C GLY A 6 -9.24 2.21 -4.03
N VAL A 7 -9.11 3.16 -3.10
CA VAL A 7 -9.19 4.60 -3.39
C VAL A 7 -7.91 5.17 -4.03
N TYR A 8 -6.80 4.43 -3.97
CA TYR A 8 -5.48 4.92 -4.36
C TYR A 8 -5.38 5.33 -5.85
N PRO A 9 -5.83 4.54 -6.84
CA PRO A 9 -5.82 4.98 -8.24
C PRO A 9 -6.53 6.31 -8.47
N ARG A 10 -7.70 6.51 -7.84
CA ARG A 10 -8.48 7.75 -7.93
C ARG A 10 -7.70 8.94 -7.38
N LEU A 11 -7.15 8.80 -6.16
CA LEU A 11 -6.37 9.85 -5.51
C LEU A 11 -5.11 10.21 -6.29
N LEU A 12 -4.47 9.21 -6.91
CA LEU A 12 -3.34 9.43 -7.78
C LEU A 12 -3.75 10.23 -9.02
N ALA A 13 -4.86 9.86 -9.68
CA ALA A 13 -5.35 10.59 -10.85
C ALA A 13 -5.64 12.06 -10.51
N ASP A 14 -6.34 12.30 -9.39
CA ASP A 14 -6.66 13.64 -8.92
C ASP A 14 -5.41 14.46 -8.61
N SER A 15 -4.41 13.85 -7.96
CA SER A 15 -3.19 14.55 -7.56
C SER A 15 -2.25 14.80 -8.74
N ALA A 16 -2.14 13.85 -9.66
CA ALA A 16 -1.42 14.03 -10.91
C ALA A 16 -2.03 15.17 -11.75
N ARG A 17 -3.37 15.25 -11.81
CA ARG A 17 -4.06 16.36 -12.49
C ARG A 17 -3.71 17.71 -11.87
N LYS A 18 -3.76 17.81 -10.53
CA LYS A 18 -3.37 19.02 -9.79
C LYS A 18 -1.92 19.41 -10.03
N ALA A 19 -1.04 18.43 -10.18
CA ALA A 19 0.37 18.64 -10.53
C ALA A 19 0.62 19.01 -12.01
N GLY A 20 -0.44 19.16 -12.81
CA GLY A 20 -0.35 19.62 -14.21
C GLY A 20 -0.19 18.51 -15.24
N VAL A 21 -0.39 17.24 -14.87
CA VAL A 21 -0.40 16.13 -15.84
C VAL A 21 -1.58 16.29 -16.79
N LYS A 22 -1.27 16.54 -18.06
CA LYS A 22 -2.27 16.86 -19.11
C LYS A 22 -3.07 15.65 -19.57
N LYS A 23 -2.45 14.47 -19.63
CA LYS A 23 -3.08 13.23 -20.09
C LYS A 23 -2.81 12.11 -19.09
N ILE A 24 -3.87 11.56 -18.51
CA ILE A 24 -3.86 10.49 -17.54
C ILE A 24 -4.50 9.26 -18.20
N ILE A 25 -3.72 8.18 -18.28
CA ILE A 25 -4.14 6.92 -18.89
C ILE A 25 -4.12 5.85 -17.81
N ALA A 26 -5.17 5.04 -17.73
CA ALA A 26 -5.27 3.93 -16.79
C ALA A 26 -5.38 2.58 -17.52
N ALA A 27 -4.52 1.64 -17.16
CA ALA A 27 -4.77 0.23 -17.36
C ALA A 27 -5.50 -0.29 -16.11
N ALA A 28 -6.76 -0.70 -16.28
CA ALA A 28 -7.65 -1.13 -15.20
C ALA A 28 -7.91 -2.63 -15.29
N PHE A 29 -8.13 -3.27 -14.14
CA PHE A 29 -8.36 -4.70 -14.04
C PHE A 29 -9.80 -5.01 -13.67
N THR A 30 -10.45 -5.86 -14.47
CA THR A 30 -11.80 -6.36 -14.18
C THR A 30 -11.81 -7.05 -12.82
N GLU A 31 -12.84 -6.79 -12.01
CA GLU A 31 -13.00 -7.31 -10.63
C GLU A 31 -12.00 -6.78 -9.59
N GLU A 32 -11.18 -5.79 -9.95
CA GLU A 32 -10.21 -5.15 -9.04
C GLU A 32 -10.41 -3.64 -8.99
N THR A 33 -10.33 -2.98 -10.15
CA THR A 33 -10.39 -1.52 -10.24
C THR A 33 -11.81 -1.03 -10.10
N ASP A 34 -12.00 0.02 -9.29
CA ASP A 34 -13.27 0.71 -9.17
C ASP A 34 -13.66 1.38 -10.51
N PRO A 35 -14.83 1.05 -11.10
CA PRO A 35 -15.28 1.66 -12.35
C PRO A 35 -15.44 3.17 -12.31
N THR A 36 -15.61 3.77 -11.12
CA THR A 36 -15.67 5.23 -10.97
C THR A 36 -14.37 5.92 -11.40
N LEU A 37 -13.25 5.19 -11.49
CA LEU A 37 -11.97 5.71 -12.00
C LEU A 37 -12.10 6.30 -13.41
N GLU A 38 -13.04 5.84 -14.23
CA GLU A 38 -13.32 6.38 -15.57
C GLU A 38 -13.56 7.90 -15.57
N GLN A 39 -14.09 8.44 -14.47
CA GLN A 39 -14.39 9.87 -14.33
C GLN A 39 -13.15 10.73 -14.05
N HIS A 40 -12.03 10.09 -13.71
CA HIS A 40 -10.80 10.77 -13.26
C HIS A 40 -9.65 10.68 -14.28
N VAL A 41 -9.81 9.91 -15.35
CA VAL A 41 -8.77 9.63 -16.35
C VAL A 41 -9.26 9.97 -17.75
N ASP A 42 -8.32 10.24 -18.68
CA ASP A 42 -8.66 10.60 -20.06
C ASP A 42 -8.87 9.35 -20.93
N VAL A 43 -8.15 8.27 -20.64
CA VAL A 43 -8.26 7.00 -21.35
C VAL A 43 -8.15 5.87 -20.34
N ILE A 44 -9.05 4.89 -20.43
CA ILE A 44 -9.01 3.66 -19.66
C ILE A 44 -9.01 2.47 -20.60
N GLU A 45 -8.23 1.44 -20.29
CA GLU A 45 -8.38 0.13 -20.91
C GLU A 45 -8.58 -0.94 -19.83
N TRP A 46 -9.71 -1.65 -19.93
CA TRP A 46 -10.06 -2.77 -19.06
C TRP A 46 -9.44 -4.08 -19.54
N MET A 47 -8.71 -4.75 -18.65
CA MET A 47 -8.05 -6.02 -18.90
C MET A 47 -8.19 -6.97 -17.69
N ARG A 48 -7.77 -8.23 -17.84
CA ARG A 48 -7.67 -9.16 -16.71
C ARG A 48 -6.26 -9.16 -16.14
N VAL A 49 -6.13 -9.51 -14.85
CA VAL A 49 -4.82 -9.70 -14.23
C VAL A 49 -4.07 -10.82 -14.95
N GLY A 50 -2.79 -10.58 -15.25
CA GLY A 50 -1.94 -11.49 -16.02
C GLY A 50 -1.83 -11.17 -17.52
N GLN A 51 -2.59 -10.21 -18.05
CA GLN A 51 -2.51 -9.80 -19.46
C GLN A 51 -1.37 -8.80 -19.74
N LEU A 52 -0.13 -9.19 -19.45
CA LEU A 52 1.07 -8.34 -19.57
C LEU A 52 1.33 -7.87 -21.01
N ASN A 53 1.24 -8.73 -22.02
CA ASN A 53 1.38 -8.33 -23.43
C ASN A 53 0.36 -7.26 -23.81
N ARG A 54 -0.88 -7.41 -23.34
CA ARG A 54 -1.95 -6.44 -23.59
C ARG A 54 -1.62 -5.09 -22.95
N LEU A 55 -1.20 -5.08 -21.69
CA LEU A 55 -0.73 -3.88 -20.99
C LEU A 55 0.38 -3.17 -21.78
N LEU A 56 1.42 -3.90 -22.18
CA LEU A 56 2.56 -3.31 -22.92
C LEU A 56 2.15 -2.75 -24.29
N LYS A 57 1.22 -3.41 -24.99
CA LYS A 57 0.67 -2.91 -26.26
C LYS A 57 -0.15 -1.65 -26.08
N PHE A 58 -0.99 -1.60 -25.05
CA PHE A 58 -1.79 -0.44 -24.71
C PHE A 58 -0.93 0.78 -24.40
N LEU A 59 0.07 0.62 -23.51
CA LEU A 59 0.97 1.71 -23.14
C LEU A 59 1.74 2.27 -24.35
N ARG A 60 2.22 1.39 -25.24
CA ARG A 60 2.84 1.80 -26.51
C ARG A 60 1.89 2.54 -27.43
N ALA A 61 0.67 2.00 -27.64
CA ALA A 61 -0.33 2.63 -28.49
C ALA A 61 -0.73 4.04 -28.00
N GLN A 62 -0.64 4.28 -26.69
CA GLN A 62 -0.92 5.58 -26.09
C GLN A 62 0.30 6.50 -25.96
N ASN A 63 1.48 6.08 -26.45
CA ASN A 63 2.76 6.79 -26.32
C ASN A 63 3.09 7.19 -24.87
N VAL A 64 2.89 6.25 -23.94
CA VAL A 64 3.22 6.45 -22.54
C VAL A 64 4.74 6.30 -22.35
N HIS A 65 5.36 7.20 -21.59
CA HIS A 65 6.77 7.11 -21.19
C HIS A 65 6.97 6.97 -19.68
N HIS A 66 5.93 7.22 -18.90
CA HIS A 66 5.95 7.12 -17.44
C HIS A 66 4.75 6.32 -16.95
N ALA A 67 4.99 5.36 -16.07
CA ALA A 67 3.95 4.57 -15.42
C ALA A 67 4.10 4.64 -13.90
N MET A 68 3.01 4.41 -13.21
CA MET A 68 2.94 4.23 -11.76
C MET A 68 2.00 3.06 -11.48
N MET A 69 2.33 2.24 -10.50
CA MET A 69 1.40 1.22 -9.97
C MET A 69 0.66 1.83 -8.78
N ALA A 70 -0.67 1.73 -8.77
CA ALA A 70 -1.50 2.27 -7.70
C ALA A 70 -2.61 1.28 -7.36
N GLY A 71 -2.81 1.03 -6.07
CA GLY A 71 -3.81 0.07 -5.57
C GLY A 71 -3.27 -1.35 -5.42
N GLN A 72 -4.04 -2.20 -4.75
CA GLN A 72 -3.68 -3.60 -4.51
C GLN A 72 -4.30 -4.51 -5.57
N ILE A 73 -3.79 -5.73 -5.69
CA ILE A 73 -4.46 -6.83 -6.40
C ILE A 73 -4.85 -7.86 -5.34
N ALA A 74 -6.11 -8.29 -5.32
CA ALA A 74 -6.60 -9.22 -4.32
C ALA A 74 -5.89 -10.58 -4.46
N PRO A 75 -5.44 -11.22 -3.35
CA PRO A 75 -4.76 -12.51 -3.41
C PRO A 75 -5.58 -13.59 -4.15
N LYS A 76 -6.90 -13.59 -4.01
CA LYS A 76 -7.81 -14.50 -4.75
C LYS A 76 -7.66 -14.41 -6.28
N ASN A 77 -7.39 -13.21 -6.81
CA ASN A 77 -7.28 -12.97 -8.24
C ASN A 77 -5.87 -13.26 -8.77
N LEU A 78 -4.89 -13.46 -7.87
CA LEU A 78 -3.62 -14.13 -8.22
C LEU A 78 -3.82 -15.62 -8.51
N PHE A 79 -4.89 -16.25 -8.01
CA PHE A 79 -5.20 -17.65 -8.31
C PHE A 79 -6.11 -17.82 -9.54
N ASP A 80 -6.86 -16.78 -9.95
CA ASP A 80 -7.61 -16.74 -11.22
C ASP A 80 -6.87 -15.93 -12.32
N LEU A 81 -5.54 -15.99 -12.31
CA LEU A 81 -4.73 -15.33 -13.32
C LEU A 81 -5.04 -15.91 -14.70
N ARG A 82 -5.19 -15.03 -15.69
CA ARG A 82 -5.18 -15.41 -17.11
C ARG A 82 -3.91 -14.88 -17.78
N PRO A 83 -2.75 -15.51 -17.50
CA PRO A 83 -1.49 -15.03 -18.02
C PRO A 83 -1.47 -15.19 -19.54
N ASP A 84 -1.17 -14.10 -20.23
CA ASP A 84 -0.87 -14.19 -21.66
C ASP A 84 0.54 -14.76 -21.89
N TRP A 85 0.87 -15.03 -23.15
CA TRP A 85 2.15 -15.64 -23.52
C TRP A 85 3.37 -14.89 -22.97
N LYS A 86 3.30 -13.55 -22.92
CA LYS A 86 4.39 -12.72 -22.40
C LYS A 86 4.50 -12.87 -20.88
N ALA A 87 3.38 -12.88 -20.16
CA ALA A 87 3.37 -13.16 -18.72
C ALA A 87 3.91 -14.57 -18.40
N LEU A 88 3.50 -15.60 -19.16
CA LEU A 88 4.02 -16.96 -19.00
C LEU A 88 5.53 -17.03 -19.22
N MET A 89 6.05 -16.39 -20.27
CA MET A 89 7.48 -16.31 -20.53
C MET A 89 8.24 -15.61 -19.40
N LEU A 90 7.69 -14.51 -18.88
CA LEU A 90 8.30 -13.78 -17.75
C LEU A 90 8.37 -14.68 -16.51
N LEU A 91 7.24 -15.30 -16.12
CA LEU A 91 7.17 -16.19 -14.95
C LEU A 91 8.05 -17.45 -15.10
N GLY A 92 8.26 -17.91 -16.32
CA GLY A 92 9.17 -19.02 -16.65
C GLY A 92 10.65 -18.69 -16.47
N LYS A 93 11.04 -17.42 -16.58
CA LYS A 93 12.43 -16.95 -16.42
C LYS A 93 12.83 -16.65 -14.98
N LEU A 94 11.85 -16.51 -14.08
CA LEU A 94 12.11 -16.17 -12.69
C LEU A 94 12.65 -17.38 -11.92
N LYS A 95 13.78 -17.20 -11.22
CA LYS A 95 14.37 -18.23 -10.33
C LYS A 95 13.49 -18.49 -9.10
N GLN A 96 12.86 -17.45 -8.59
CA GLN A 96 11.90 -17.50 -7.49
C GLN A 96 10.65 -16.74 -7.91
N ARG A 97 9.47 -17.23 -7.51
CA ARG A 97 8.19 -16.61 -7.85
C ARG A 97 7.56 -16.02 -6.59
N ASN A 98 8.12 -14.89 -6.16
CA ASN A 98 7.56 -14.07 -5.09
C ASN A 98 7.12 -12.71 -5.65
N ALA A 99 6.37 -11.94 -4.87
CA ALA A 99 5.81 -10.66 -5.32
C ALA A 99 6.91 -9.71 -5.84
N GLU A 100 8.00 -9.55 -5.09
CA GLU A 100 9.11 -8.66 -5.44
C GLU A 100 9.75 -9.01 -6.79
N SER A 101 10.16 -10.28 -6.97
CA SER A 101 10.76 -10.75 -8.23
C SER A 101 9.83 -10.57 -9.44
N ILE A 102 8.52 -10.74 -9.25
CA ILE A 102 7.51 -10.51 -10.29
C ILE A 102 7.43 -9.02 -10.63
N PHE A 103 7.31 -8.14 -9.64
CA PHE A 103 7.21 -6.70 -9.87
C PHE A 103 8.48 -6.10 -10.50
N VAL A 104 9.66 -6.54 -10.06
CA VAL A 104 10.93 -6.15 -10.69
C VAL A 104 10.97 -6.57 -12.16
N ALA A 105 10.53 -7.79 -12.47
CA ALA A 105 10.49 -8.25 -13.86
C ALA A 105 9.47 -7.48 -14.71
N ILE A 106 8.31 -7.12 -14.15
CA ILE A 106 7.32 -6.25 -14.82
C ILE A 106 7.93 -4.87 -15.07
N ALA A 107 8.63 -4.28 -14.10
CA ALA A 107 9.31 -3.00 -14.27
C ALA A 107 10.35 -3.04 -15.40
N ASN A 108 11.09 -4.15 -15.54
CA ASN A 108 12.03 -4.35 -16.65
C ASN A 108 11.32 -4.47 -18.02
N GLU A 109 10.18 -5.14 -18.09
CA GLU A 109 9.38 -5.22 -19.32
C GLU A 109 8.77 -3.87 -19.72
N LEU A 110 8.41 -3.02 -18.75
CA LEU A 110 8.02 -1.64 -18.99
C LEU A 110 9.21 -0.82 -19.52
N ALA A 111 10.38 -0.93 -18.89
CA ALA A 111 11.57 -0.23 -19.33
C ALA A 111 12.00 -0.64 -20.76
N ALA A 112 11.81 -1.91 -21.13
CA ALA A 112 12.12 -2.42 -22.47
C ALA A 112 11.24 -1.82 -23.60
N ILE A 113 10.18 -1.10 -23.25
CA ILE A 113 9.33 -0.35 -24.18
C ILE A 113 9.39 1.17 -23.92
N ASP A 114 10.47 1.65 -23.29
CA ASP A 114 10.71 3.04 -22.93
C ASP A 114 9.66 3.65 -21.98
N VAL A 115 9.07 2.80 -21.11
CA VAL A 115 8.17 3.22 -20.03
C VAL A 115 8.90 3.14 -18.70
N MET A 116 9.25 4.30 -18.14
CA MET A 116 9.83 4.42 -16.81
C MET A 116 8.77 4.21 -15.73
N LEU A 117 8.98 3.24 -14.84
CA LEU A 117 8.14 3.07 -13.66
C LEU A 117 8.59 4.03 -12.55
N LEU A 118 7.76 5.03 -12.25
CA LEU A 118 7.98 6.04 -11.21
C LEU A 118 7.67 5.48 -9.81
N PRO A 119 8.24 6.08 -8.74
CA PRO A 119 7.83 5.80 -7.37
C PRO A 119 6.32 5.96 -7.21
N ALA A 120 5.65 5.05 -6.49
CA ALA A 120 4.21 5.11 -6.31
C ALA A 120 3.79 6.37 -5.51
N THR A 121 4.71 6.96 -4.74
CA THR A 121 4.49 8.22 -4.02
C THR A 121 4.49 9.47 -4.90
N THR A 122 4.82 9.37 -6.19
CA THR A 122 4.90 10.54 -7.07
C THR A 122 3.55 11.27 -7.14
N PHE A 123 3.55 12.60 -7.04
CA PHE A 123 2.35 13.45 -6.93
C PHE A 123 1.57 13.32 -5.61
N LEU A 124 2.00 12.45 -4.69
CA LEU A 124 1.38 12.20 -3.40
C LEU A 124 2.35 12.44 -2.24
N GLU A 125 3.40 13.22 -2.47
CA GLU A 125 4.42 13.54 -1.49
C GLU A 125 3.81 14.20 -0.24
N ASP A 126 2.82 15.08 -0.43
CA ASP A 126 2.06 15.73 0.65
C ASP A 126 1.17 14.75 1.45
N SER A 127 0.89 13.58 0.87
CA SER A 127 0.15 12.50 1.53
C SER A 127 1.06 11.60 2.37
N LEU A 128 2.38 11.78 2.34
CA LEU A 128 3.30 11.03 3.20
C LEU A 128 3.20 11.46 4.66
N ALA A 129 3.20 10.49 5.57
CA ALA A 129 3.19 10.73 7.00
C ALA A 129 4.35 11.66 7.41
N SER A 130 4.03 12.80 8.01
CA SER A 130 5.01 13.75 8.53
C SER A 130 5.43 13.34 9.94
N PRO A 131 6.69 13.56 10.36
CA PRO A 131 7.14 13.14 11.69
C PRO A 131 6.33 13.81 12.81
N GLY A 132 6.08 13.07 13.89
CA GLY A 132 5.37 13.53 15.09
C GLY A 132 3.96 12.95 15.27
N LEU A 133 3.18 13.58 16.12
CA LEU A 133 1.78 13.22 16.38
C LEU A 133 0.91 13.78 15.24
N LEU A 134 0.30 12.88 14.47
CA LEU A 134 -0.55 13.23 13.31
C LEU A 134 -2.01 13.47 13.70
N ALA A 135 -2.53 12.69 14.66
CA ALA A 135 -3.91 12.79 15.13
C ALA A 135 -4.06 12.16 16.52
N GLY A 136 -5.17 12.50 17.19
CA GLY A 136 -5.57 11.90 18.46
C GLY A 136 -4.83 12.43 19.69
N PRO A 137 -5.02 11.79 20.87
CA PRO A 137 -4.40 12.22 22.12
C PRO A 137 -2.88 12.05 22.13
N LYS A 138 -2.18 12.77 23.01
CA LYS A 138 -0.78 12.48 23.30
C LYS A 138 -0.63 11.08 23.92
N LEU A 139 0.45 10.40 23.56
CA LEU A 139 0.78 9.09 24.11
C LEU A 139 1.27 9.23 25.55
N SER A 140 0.81 8.34 26.42
CA SER A 140 1.39 8.02 27.72
C SER A 140 2.78 7.40 27.57
N GLN A 141 3.54 7.34 28.67
CA GLN A 141 4.87 6.71 28.67
C GLN A 141 4.80 5.24 28.23
N GLN A 142 3.85 4.46 28.76
CA GLN A 142 3.69 3.06 28.40
C GLN A 142 3.39 2.86 26.90
N GLU A 143 2.56 3.72 26.31
CA GLU A 143 2.28 3.67 24.87
C GLU A 143 3.52 4.03 24.04
N GLN A 144 4.36 4.97 24.50
CA GLN A 144 5.63 5.29 23.86
C GLN A 144 6.61 4.10 23.93
N ASP A 145 6.72 3.46 25.09
CA ASP A 145 7.58 2.29 25.29
C ASP A 145 7.15 1.11 24.40
N ASP A 146 5.82 0.89 24.26
CA ASP A 146 5.26 -0.12 23.36
C ASP A 146 5.53 0.21 21.87
N VAL A 147 5.46 1.49 21.48
CA VAL A 147 5.87 1.94 20.14
C VAL A 147 7.35 1.65 19.90
N GLU A 148 8.23 1.97 20.85
CA GLU A 148 9.67 1.73 20.71
C GLU A 148 10.03 0.26 20.59
N LEU A 149 9.43 -0.59 21.43
CA LEU A 149 9.60 -2.03 21.36
C LEU A 149 9.09 -2.57 20.02
N GLY A 150 7.86 -2.22 19.66
CA GLY A 150 7.25 -2.63 18.40
C GLY A 150 8.06 -2.21 17.19
N TRP A 151 8.64 -1.01 17.20
CA TRP A 151 9.47 -0.50 16.11
C TRP A 151 10.69 -1.36 15.84
N LYS A 152 11.45 -1.71 16.90
CA LYS A 152 12.66 -2.53 16.80
C LYS A 152 12.33 -3.89 16.19
N ILE A 153 11.26 -4.52 16.69
CA ILE A 153 10.85 -5.86 16.24
C ILE A 153 10.29 -5.81 14.83
N ALA A 154 9.42 -4.84 14.51
CA ALA A 154 8.84 -4.69 13.18
C ALA A 154 9.92 -4.54 12.10
N LYS A 155 11.01 -3.82 12.39
CA LYS A 155 12.15 -3.70 11.46
C LYS A 155 12.86 -5.03 11.20
N GLU A 156 13.02 -5.88 12.21
CA GLU A 156 13.61 -7.21 12.02
C GLU A 156 12.69 -8.16 11.26
N ILE A 157 11.39 -8.16 11.57
CA ILE A 157 10.39 -8.97 10.82
C ILE A 157 10.32 -8.54 9.36
N ALA A 158 10.33 -7.22 9.09
CA ALA A 158 10.33 -6.69 7.74
C ALA A 158 11.63 -7.02 6.98
N ARG A 159 12.79 -7.05 7.66
CA ARG A 159 14.07 -7.47 7.08
C ARG A 159 14.06 -8.95 6.65
N LEU A 160 13.26 -9.78 7.30
CA LEU A 160 13.11 -11.21 7.00
C LEU A 160 12.01 -11.50 5.97
N ASP A 161 11.38 -10.47 5.40
CA ASP A 161 10.26 -10.58 4.46
C ASP A 161 9.04 -11.37 4.99
N ILE A 162 8.85 -11.39 6.31
CA ILE A 162 7.70 -12.04 6.94
C ILE A 162 6.46 -11.14 6.85
N GLY A 163 6.61 -9.88 7.26
CA GLY A 163 5.53 -8.88 7.31
C GLY A 163 6.05 -7.54 7.79
N GLN A 164 5.18 -6.54 7.88
CA GLN A 164 5.58 -5.16 8.16
C GLN A 164 4.85 -4.52 9.34
N THR A 165 3.90 -5.25 9.94
CA THR A 165 3.06 -4.80 11.04
C THR A 165 3.23 -5.69 12.26
N ILE A 166 3.26 -5.07 13.43
CA ILE A 166 3.22 -5.75 14.72
C ILE A 166 2.22 -5.06 15.64
N ILE A 167 1.61 -5.85 16.51
CA ILE A 167 0.71 -5.38 17.58
C ILE A 167 1.38 -5.69 18.92
N VAL A 168 1.49 -4.67 19.77
CA VAL A 168 2.15 -4.72 21.08
C VAL A 168 1.18 -4.24 22.15
N ARG A 169 1.24 -4.87 23.34
CA ARG A 169 0.52 -4.41 24.52
C ARG A 169 1.38 -4.64 25.77
N ASN A 170 1.63 -3.57 26.53
CA ASN A 170 2.34 -3.64 27.81
C ASN A 170 3.66 -4.43 27.72
N GLY A 171 4.48 -4.11 26.72
CA GLY A 171 5.76 -4.76 26.48
C GLY A 171 5.69 -6.17 25.85
N THR A 172 4.52 -6.64 25.45
CA THR A 172 4.32 -7.99 24.88
C THR A 172 3.86 -7.90 23.42
N VAL A 173 4.54 -8.61 22.52
CA VAL A 173 4.08 -8.79 21.14
C VAL A 173 2.90 -9.75 21.13
N VAL A 174 1.72 -9.27 20.73
CA VAL A 174 0.49 -10.08 20.68
C VAL A 174 0.19 -10.62 19.29
N ALA A 175 0.63 -9.90 18.25
CA ALA A 175 0.49 -10.35 16.87
C ALA A 175 1.60 -9.78 15.99
N VAL A 176 2.03 -10.57 15.01
CA VAL A 176 2.92 -10.18 13.92
C VAL A 176 2.18 -10.49 12.62
N GLU A 177 2.14 -9.54 11.69
CA GLU A 177 1.60 -9.74 10.34
C GLU A 177 2.48 -10.73 9.58
N ALA A 178 1.83 -11.62 8.83
CA ALA A 178 2.46 -12.41 7.79
C ALA A 178 1.59 -12.40 6.52
N LEU A 179 1.28 -13.58 5.96
CA LEU A 179 0.53 -13.73 4.72
C LEU A 179 -0.92 -13.21 4.80
N GLU A 180 -1.51 -13.16 5.99
CA GLU A 180 -2.89 -12.72 6.20
C GLU A 180 -3.10 -11.22 5.93
N GLY A 181 -2.01 -10.43 6.00
CA GLY A 181 -2.02 -8.99 5.79
C GLY A 181 -2.40 -8.17 7.02
N THR A 182 -2.17 -6.87 6.92
CA THR A 182 -2.22 -5.90 8.03
C THR A 182 -3.57 -5.93 8.77
N ASN A 183 -4.68 -5.96 8.03
CA ASN A 183 -6.03 -5.86 8.60
C ASN A 183 -6.37 -7.07 9.49
N GLU A 184 -6.10 -8.28 9.01
CA GLU A 184 -6.35 -9.51 9.78
C GLU A 184 -5.41 -9.63 10.98
N ALA A 185 -4.15 -9.20 10.83
CA ALA A 185 -3.21 -9.11 11.94
C ALA A 185 -3.69 -8.12 13.03
N MET A 186 -4.28 -6.99 12.64
CA MET A 186 -4.88 -6.02 13.58
C MET A 186 -6.12 -6.58 14.29
N ARG A 187 -6.98 -7.32 13.59
CA ARG A 187 -8.15 -8.00 14.18
C ARG A 187 -7.72 -9.00 15.24
N ARG A 188 -6.85 -9.93 14.86
CA ARG A 188 -6.28 -10.95 15.75
C ARG A 188 -5.54 -10.33 16.94
N GLY A 189 -4.68 -9.33 16.69
CA GLY A 189 -3.91 -8.69 17.74
C GLY A 189 -4.75 -7.89 18.71
N GLY A 190 -5.77 -7.18 18.23
CA GLY A 190 -6.68 -6.43 19.11
C GLY A 190 -7.60 -7.35 19.93
N GLU A 191 -8.06 -8.46 19.37
CA GLU A 191 -8.80 -9.49 20.12
C GLU A 191 -7.95 -10.08 21.25
N LEU A 192 -6.71 -10.49 20.95
CA LEU A 192 -5.78 -11.04 21.96
C LEU A 192 -5.38 -10.02 23.04
N ALA A 193 -5.24 -8.75 22.67
CA ALA A 193 -4.91 -7.68 23.62
C ALA A 193 -6.12 -7.18 24.44
N GLY A 194 -7.34 -7.44 23.97
CA GLY A 194 -8.60 -6.94 24.52
C GLY A 194 -8.84 -5.44 24.32
N SER A 195 -7.88 -4.59 24.70
CA SER A 195 -7.91 -3.14 24.42
C SER A 195 -6.56 -2.48 24.68
N GLY A 196 -6.36 -1.29 24.11
CA GLY A 196 -5.22 -0.44 24.44
C GLY A 196 -3.91 -0.84 23.75
N ALA A 197 -3.96 -1.76 22.79
CA ALA A 197 -2.76 -2.17 22.06
C ALA A 197 -2.27 -1.08 21.09
N VAL A 198 -0.97 -1.14 20.84
CA VAL A 198 -0.23 -0.31 19.90
C VAL A 198 0.05 -1.13 18.65
N MET A 199 -0.35 -0.61 17.50
CA MET A 199 0.07 -1.15 16.20
C MET A 199 1.26 -0.35 15.68
N VAL A 200 2.30 -1.03 15.25
CA VAL A 200 3.46 -0.41 14.58
C VAL A 200 3.59 -0.99 13.18
N LYS A 201 3.68 -0.12 12.17
CA LYS A 201 3.92 -0.48 10.77
C LYS A 201 5.17 0.23 10.25
N VAL A 202 6.08 -0.53 9.64
CA VAL A 202 7.33 0.02 9.10
C VAL A 202 7.46 -0.30 7.62
N ALA A 203 8.27 0.46 6.89
CA ALA A 203 8.72 0.03 5.57
C ALA A 203 9.86 -0.98 5.70
N LYS A 204 9.98 -1.90 4.74
CA LYS A 204 11.16 -2.78 4.64
C LYS A 204 12.43 -1.94 4.45
N PRO A 205 13.61 -2.41 4.91
CA PRO A 205 14.86 -1.66 4.76
C PRO A 205 15.20 -1.32 3.29
N ASN A 206 15.02 -2.27 2.38
CA ASN A 206 15.31 -2.13 0.95
C ASN A 206 14.02 -1.97 0.12
N GLN A 207 13.03 -1.28 0.68
CA GLN A 207 11.71 -1.14 0.07
C GLN A 207 11.78 -0.52 -1.32
N ASP A 208 11.31 -1.22 -2.35
CA ASP A 208 11.12 -0.62 -3.67
C ASP A 208 9.84 0.22 -3.69
N MET A 209 10.03 1.54 -3.57
CA MET A 209 8.94 2.51 -3.50
C MET A 209 8.14 2.63 -4.81
N ARG A 210 8.49 1.91 -5.89
CA ARG A 210 7.70 1.88 -7.14
C ARG A 210 6.46 1.01 -7.07
N PHE A 211 6.43 0.00 -6.19
CA PHE A 211 5.32 -0.96 -6.13
C PHE A 211 5.02 -1.51 -4.74
N ASP A 212 5.85 -1.27 -3.73
CA ASP A 212 5.62 -1.76 -2.37
C ASP A 212 5.71 -0.59 -1.37
N VAL A 213 4.81 0.38 -1.54
CA VAL A 213 4.71 1.54 -0.65
C VAL A 213 3.75 1.23 0.49
N PRO A 214 4.17 1.38 1.77
CA PRO A 214 3.25 1.24 2.90
C PRO A 214 2.11 2.26 2.81
N VAL A 215 0.87 1.78 2.85
CA VAL A 215 -0.33 2.61 2.87
C VAL A 215 -1.10 2.45 4.18
N MET A 216 -1.73 3.55 4.61
CA MET A 216 -2.75 3.60 5.65
C MET A 216 -3.97 4.37 5.13
N GLY A 217 -5.14 3.74 5.23
CA GLY A 217 -6.42 4.29 4.79
C GLY A 217 -7.40 4.45 5.94
N VAL A 218 -8.60 4.97 5.63
CA VAL A 218 -9.71 5.10 6.60
C VAL A 218 -10.07 3.74 7.21
N GLU A 219 -10.02 2.67 6.42
CA GLU A 219 -10.31 1.32 6.87
C GLU A 219 -9.38 0.86 8.00
N THR A 220 -8.09 1.20 7.94
CA THR A 220 -7.13 0.91 9.01
C THR A 220 -7.59 1.53 10.34
N ILE A 221 -8.13 2.75 10.31
CA ILE A 221 -8.62 3.43 11.51
C ILE A 221 -9.94 2.82 12.00
N ARG A 222 -10.82 2.39 11.08
CA ARG A 222 -12.07 1.67 11.43
C ARG A 222 -11.76 0.37 12.15
N ILE A 223 -10.84 -0.42 11.60
CA ILE A 223 -10.40 -1.69 12.21
C ILE A 223 -9.77 -1.42 13.57
N ALA A 224 -8.87 -0.44 13.68
CA ALA A 224 -8.28 -0.08 14.97
C ALA A 224 -9.33 0.32 16.01
N ALA A 225 -10.39 1.03 15.62
CA ALA A 225 -11.49 1.38 16.53
C ALA A 225 -12.31 0.15 16.93
N GLU A 226 -12.65 -0.71 15.97
CA GLU A 226 -13.39 -1.97 16.20
C GLU A 226 -12.64 -2.89 17.17
N THR A 227 -11.32 -2.98 17.00
CA THR A 227 -10.45 -3.88 17.78
C THR A 227 -9.85 -3.19 19.00
N ARG A 228 -10.30 -1.97 19.32
CA ARG A 228 -9.92 -1.18 20.50
C ARG A 228 -8.41 -0.95 20.63
N LEU A 229 -7.72 -0.85 19.48
CA LEU A 229 -6.36 -0.34 19.44
C LEU A 229 -6.35 1.14 19.83
N ARG A 230 -5.23 1.56 20.38
CA ARG A 230 -5.09 2.88 20.97
C ARG A 230 -4.08 3.76 20.23
N VAL A 231 -3.04 3.15 19.68
CA VAL A 231 -2.00 3.85 18.94
C VAL A 231 -1.74 3.12 17.63
N ILE A 232 -1.55 3.90 16.56
CA ILE A 232 -1.00 3.46 15.30
C ILE A 232 0.29 4.26 15.05
N ALA A 233 1.42 3.57 15.00
CA ALA A 233 2.72 4.14 14.68
C ALA A 233 3.15 3.72 13.27
N VAL A 234 3.52 4.69 12.44
CA VAL A 234 3.95 4.46 11.05
C VAL A 234 5.28 5.15 10.75
N GLU A 235 5.94 4.77 9.65
CA GLU A 235 7.20 5.38 9.23
C GLU A 235 6.97 6.70 8.47
N ALA A 236 7.56 7.77 8.99
CA ALA A 236 7.52 9.10 8.42
C ALA A 236 8.26 9.13 7.09
N GLY A 237 7.73 9.90 6.14
CA GLY A 237 8.28 10.02 4.78
C GLY A 237 8.17 8.73 3.93
N LYS A 238 7.64 7.63 4.48
CA LYS A 238 7.48 6.36 3.75
C LYS A 238 6.05 5.86 3.67
N THR A 239 5.21 6.20 4.64
CA THR A 239 3.82 5.73 4.69
C THR A 239 2.87 6.73 4.05
N LEU A 240 2.12 6.30 3.03
CA LEU A 240 1.08 7.10 2.39
C LEU A 240 -0.23 7.09 3.19
N LEU A 241 -0.78 8.27 3.44
CA LEU A 241 -2.07 8.50 4.07
C LEU A 241 -3.10 8.87 2.99
N LEU A 242 -3.79 7.86 2.46
CA LEU A 242 -4.61 8.01 1.23
C LEU A 242 -5.71 9.09 1.38
N GLU A 243 -6.36 9.16 2.53
CA GLU A 243 -7.42 10.13 2.80
C GLU A 243 -7.12 10.86 4.12
N ARG A 244 -5.99 11.58 4.16
CA ARG A 244 -5.43 12.19 5.39
C ARG A 244 -6.49 12.87 6.27
N ASN A 245 -7.33 13.74 5.71
CA ASN A 245 -8.34 14.46 6.49
C ASN A 245 -9.35 13.49 7.15
N ALA A 246 -9.87 12.53 6.38
CA ALA A 246 -10.80 11.53 6.90
C ALA A 246 -10.15 10.61 7.95
N ILE A 247 -8.87 10.26 7.76
CA ILE A 247 -8.06 9.51 8.73
C ILE A 247 -7.94 10.28 10.04
N VAL A 248 -7.56 11.56 9.98
CA VAL A 248 -7.39 12.44 11.15
C VAL A 248 -8.71 12.62 11.89
N ASP A 249 -9.79 12.92 11.17
CA ASP A 249 -11.12 13.11 11.75
C ASP A 249 -11.63 11.85 12.45
N LEU A 250 -11.48 10.69 11.81
CA LEU A 250 -11.91 9.42 12.38
C LEU A 250 -11.04 9.03 13.59
N ALA A 251 -9.73 9.27 13.53
CA ALA A 251 -8.83 9.02 14.65
C ALA A 251 -9.20 9.88 15.88
N HIS A 252 -9.55 11.15 15.68
CA HIS A 252 -10.04 12.01 16.76
C HIS A 252 -11.34 11.49 17.39
N ARG A 253 -12.33 11.12 16.56
CA ARG A 253 -13.62 10.60 17.04
C ARG A 253 -13.46 9.29 17.80
N SER A 254 -12.61 8.40 17.31
CA SER A 254 -12.31 7.10 17.91
C SER A 254 -11.29 7.17 19.04
N LYS A 255 -10.73 8.35 19.34
CA LYS A 255 -9.64 8.56 20.31
C LYS A 255 -8.45 7.62 20.04
N ILE A 256 -8.06 7.46 18.79
CA ILE A 256 -6.87 6.71 18.38
C ILE A 256 -5.76 7.71 18.12
N SER A 257 -4.58 7.49 18.70
CA SER A 257 -3.41 8.30 18.41
C SER A 257 -2.70 7.77 17.18
N ILE A 258 -2.39 8.64 16.22
CA ILE A 258 -1.56 8.30 15.07
C ILE A 258 -0.24 9.04 15.21
N VAL A 259 0.86 8.31 15.22
CA VAL A 259 2.21 8.87 15.28
C VAL A 259 3.05 8.42 14.11
N ALA A 260 3.93 9.28 13.64
CA ALA A 260 4.90 8.95 12.61
C ALA A 260 6.31 9.27 13.08
N ARG A 261 7.23 8.33 12.84
CA ARG A 261 8.64 8.41 13.25
C ARG A 261 9.55 8.29 12.05
#